data_AF-A0A951DVL5-F1
#
_entry.id   AF-A0A951DVL5-F1
#
_cell.length_a   1.000
_cell.length_b   1.000
_cell.length_c   1.000
_cell.angle_alpha   90.00
_cell.angle_beta   90.00
_cell.angle_gamma   90.00
#
_symmetry.space_group_name_H-M   'P 1'
#
loop_
_entity.id
_entity.type
_entity.pdbx_description
1 polymer ?
#
loop_
_entity_poly.entity_id
_entity_poly.type
_entity_poly.pdbx_seq_one_letter_code
_entity_poly.pdbx_strand_id
1 'polypeptide(L)'
;MLRRDFLKTSAVSGIFVGLGKGAFAAPSGWRQFEITYRVVLKTEKIPARVWVPVPQDALDYQRVIDLSWRSPAAASLLWETAARAPIISAGWVDATMPREIEITARVATRDRSGYYPDASQGELTEYLR
;
A
#
# COMPACT_ATOMS: atom_id res chain seq x y z
N MET A 1 19.76 -57.32 -2.92
CA MET A 1 18.42 -57.04 -3.48
C MET A 1 18.51 -55.67 -4.16
N LEU A 2 18.85 -55.59 -5.47
CA LEU A 2 17.91 -55.49 -6.60
C LEU A 2 16.73 -54.56 -6.26
N ARG A 3 16.64 -53.34 -6.80
CA ARG A 3 16.42 -53.00 -8.23
C ARG A 3 17.09 -51.64 -8.54
N ARG A 4 18.32 -51.56 -9.07
CA ARG A 4 18.65 -51.53 -10.51
C ARG A 4 17.58 -50.93 -11.42
N ASP A 5 18.07 -49.96 -12.20
CA ASP A 5 17.60 -49.54 -13.51
C ASP A 5 16.31 -48.70 -13.43
N PHE A 6 16.22 -47.51 -13.98
CA PHE A 6 16.39 -47.24 -15.40
C PHE A 6 15.87 -45.81 -15.63
N LEU A 7 16.67 -44.95 -16.26
CA LEU A 7 16.30 -43.76 -17.06
C LEU A 7 17.54 -42.85 -17.06
N LYS A 8 18.60 -43.20 -17.79
CA LYS A 8 18.73 -42.99 -19.24
C LYS A 8 18.27 -41.58 -19.66
N THR A 9 19.27 -40.70 -19.67
CA THR A 9 19.67 -39.89 -20.83
C THR A 9 18.61 -39.70 -21.92
N SER A 10 18.10 -38.47 -22.01
CA SER A 10 17.63 -37.89 -23.28
C SER A 10 18.06 -36.43 -23.29
N ALA A 11 19.03 -36.09 -24.15
CA ALA A 11 19.28 -34.71 -24.54
C ALA A 11 18.16 -34.29 -25.51
N VAL A 12 17.34 -33.32 -25.12
CA VAL A 12 16.44 -32.62 -26.04
C VAL A 12 16.90 -31.18 -26.08
N SER A 13 17.59 -30.83 -27.16
CA SER A 13 17.79 -29.43 -27.57
C SER A 13 16.43 -28.86 -27.97
N GLY A 14 15.70 -28.35 -26.97
CA GLY A 14 14.57 -27.48 -27.20
C GLY A 14 15.06 -26.05 -27.16
N ILE A 15 14.96 -25.32 -28.27
CA ILE A 15 15.01 -23.86 -28.24
C ILE A 15 13.77 -23.43 -27.46
N PHE A 16 13.91 -23.27 -26.15
CA PHE A 16 12.97 -22.47 -25.38
C PHE A 16 13.18 -21.04 -25.86
N VAL A 17 12.32 -20.57 -26.76
CA VAL A 17 12.05 -19.14 -26.89
C VAL A 17 11.54 -18.75 -25.51
N GLY A 18 12.43 -18.22 -24.68
CA GLY A 18 12.05 -17.62 -23.43
C GLY A 18 11.05 -16.54 -23.77
N LEU A 19 9.76 -16.79 -23.49
CA LEU A 19 8.88 -15.71 -23.12
C LEU A 19 9.49 -15.13 -21.84
N GLY A 20 10.47 -14.23 -22.04
CA GLY A 20 10.88 -13.33 -21.00
C GLY A 20 9.58 -12.76 -20.46
N LYS A 21 9.34 -12.98 -19.17
CA LYS A 21 8.33 -12.22 -18.45
C LYS A 21 8.74 -10.78 -18.71
N GLY A 22 8.06 -10.12 -19.64
CA GLY A 22 8.23 -8.70 -19.83
C GLY A 22 7.86 -8.10 -18.50
N ALA A 23 8.88 -7.78 -17.70
CA ALA A 23 8.69 -6.89 -16.58
C ALA A 23 8.15 -5.63 -17.24
N PHE A 24 6.85 -5.39 -17.10
CA PHE A 24 6.27 -4.11 -17.48
C PHE A 24 7.07 -3.08 -16.70
N ALA A 25 7.98 -2.38 -17.37
CA ALA A 25 8.75 -1.32 -16.75
C ALA A 25 7.72 -0.32 -16.21
N ALA A 26 7.66 -0.17 -14.89
CA ALA A 26 6.74 0.76 -14.27
C ALA A 26 7.12 2.18 -14.77
N PRO A 27 6.15 3.02 -15.18
CA PRO A 27 6.44 4.33 -15.76
C PRO A 27 7.34 5.15 -14.84
N SER A 28 8.49 5.65 -15.30
CA SER A 28 9.41 6.40 -14.44
C SER A 28 8.77 7.71 -13.92
N GLY A 29 9.12 8.11 -12.69
CA GLY A 29 8.65 9.36 -12.08
C GLY A 29 7.48 9.20 -11.10
N TRP A 30 6.80 10.31 -10.82
CA TRP A 30 5.68 10.37 -9.87
C TRP A 30 4.38 9.86 -10.50
N ARG A 31 3.72 8.93 -9.81
CA ARG A 31 2.43 8.35 -10.17
C ARG A 31 1.41 8.79 -9.14
N GLN A 32 0.22 9.22 -9.59
CA GLN A 32 -0.84 9.67 -8.69
C GLN A 32 -1.87 8.58 -8.47
N PHE A 33 -2.33 8.47 -7.22
CA PHE A 33 -3.33 7.51 -6.80
C PHE A 33 -4.36 8.20 -5.92
N GLU A 34 -5.60 7.72 -6.01
CA GLU A 34 -6.67 8.09 -5.09
C GLU A 34 -6.97 6.89 -4.19
N ILE A 35 -7.06 7.14 -2.89
CA ILE A 35 -7.38 6.16 -1.86
C ILE A 35 -8.70 6.60 -1.22
N THR A 36 -9.73 5.77 -1.36
CA THR A 36 -11.04 6.01 -0.77
C THR A 36 -11.31 5.01 0.34
N TYR A 37 -11.45 5.52 1.56
CA TYR A 37 -11.85 4.75 2.73
C TYR A 37 -13.35 4.89 2.92
N ARG A 38 -14.07 3.77 2.97
CA ARG A 38 -15.48 3.75 3.37
C ARG A 38 -15.61 2.96 4.66
N VAL A 39 -15.93 3.65 5.75
CA VAL A 39 -16.07 3.04 7.07
C VAL A 39 -17.53 3.13 7.49
N VAL A 40 -18.13 1.96 7.79
CA VAL A 40 -19.50 1.85 8.29
C VAL A 40 -19.48 1.02 9.56
N LEU A 41 -19.91 1.61 10.68
CA LEU A 41 -20.00 0.89 11.95
C LEU A 41 -21.35 0.17 12.05
N LYS A 42 -21.31 -1.16 12.08
CA LYS A 42 -22.50 -2.03 12.24
C LYS A 42 -22.84 -2.36 13.70
N THR A 43 -22.17 -1.72 14.67
CA THR A 43 -22.36 -2.02 16.09
C THR A 43 -23.74 -1.56 16.55
N GLU A 44 -24.17 -2.03 17.73
CA GLU A 44 -25.32 -1.45 18.43
C GLU A 44 -25.18 0.09 18.53
N LYS A 45 -26.33 0.77 18.61
CA LYS A 45 -26.47 2.24 18.61
C LYS A 45 -25.98 2.89 19.92
N ILE A 46 -24.83 2.47 20.42
CA ILE A 46 -24.09 3.10 21.51
C ILE A 46 -23.12 4.15 20.96
N PRO A 47 -22.73 5.16 21.75
CA PRO A 47 -21.72 6.12 21.35
C PRO A 47 -20.42 5.44 20.93
N ALA A 48 -19.80 5.91 19.85
CA ALA A 48 -18.53 5.37 19.38
C ALA A 48 -17.70 6.38 18.62
N ARG A 49 -16.41 6.07 18.49
CA ARG A 49 -15.43 6.86 17.76
C ARG A 49 -14.57 5.94 16.90
N VAL A 50 -14.22 6.42 15.71
CA VAL A 50 -13.19 5.81 14.87
C VAL A 50 -11.98 6.72 14.77
N TRP A 51 -10.83 6.09 14.59
CA TRP A 51 -9.58 6.72 14.22
C TRP A 51 -9.11 6.01 12.95
N VAL A 52 -9.16 6.73 11.83
CA VAL A 52 -8.75 6.19 10.53
C VAL A 52 -7.40 6.81 10.18
N PRO A 53 -6.30 6.05 10.18
CA PRO A 53 -5.02 6.53 9.67
C PRO A 53 -5.15 6.94 8.21
N VAL A 54 -4.61 8.10 7.88
CA VAL A 54 -4.55 8.62 6.52
C VAL A 54 -3.10 8.73 6.07
N PRO A 55 -2.84 8.79 4.75
CA PRO A 55 -1.48 8.93 4.25
C PRO A 55 -0.82 10.21 4.76
N GLN A 56 0.50 10.16 4.89
CA GLN A 56 1.37 11.31 5.15
C GLN A 56 2.52 11.34 4.15
N ASP A 57 3.22 12.46 4.06
CA ASP A 57 4.44 12.54 3.25
C ASP A 57 5.49 11.55 3.79
N ALA A 58 6.25 10.94 2.88
CA ALA A 58 7.33 10.05 3.26
C ALA A 58 8.55 10.26 2.36
N LEU A 59 9.55 10.92 2.95
CA LEU A 59 10.84 11.24 2.34
C LEU A 59 10.65 11.76 0.90
N ASP A 60 11.30 11.10 -0.04
CA ASP A 60 11.31 11.49 -1.44
C ASP A 60 10.45 10.58 -2.31
N TYR A 61 9.71 9.62 -1.75
CA TYR A 61 8.98 8.61 -2.52
C TYR A 61 7.45 8.65 -2.36
N GLN A 62 6.93 9.43 -1.41
CA GLN A 62 5.49 9.63 -1.23
C GLN A 62 5.16 11.07 -0.84
N ARG A 63 4.09 11.61 -1.45
CA ARG A 63 3.52 12.93 -1.13
C ARG A 63 2.01 12.85 -1.06
N VAL A 64 1.41 13.52 -0.08
CA VAL A 64 -0.03 13.76 -0.01
C VAL A 64 -0.34 15.00 -0.85
N ILE A 65 -1.21 14.85 -1.83
CA ILE A 65 -1.65 15.93 -2.72
C ILE A 65 -2.88 16.61 -2.13
N ASP A 66 -3.81 15.80 -1.62
CA ASP A 66 -5.12 16.26 -1.16
C ASP A 66 -5.71 15.26 -0.17
N LEU A 67 -6.53 15.76 0.73
CA LEU A 67 -7.25 14.96 1.73
C LEU A 67 -8.59 15.62 2.02
N SER A 68 -9.67 14.88 1.81
CA SER A 68 -11.03 15.32 2.09
C SER A 68 -11.86 14.21 2.74
N TRP A 69 -12.94 14.57 3.41
CA TRP A 69 -13.86 13.62 4.01
C TRP A 69 -15.30 14.12 3.99
N ARG A 70 -16.24 13.18 4.01
CA ARG A 70 -17.67 13.41 4.21
C ARG A 70 -18.16 12.52 5.34
N SER A 71 -18.79 13.14 6.33
CA SER A 71 -19.43 12.40 7.41
C SER A 71 -20.68 13.13 7.89
N PRO A 72 -21.73 12.40 8.30
CA PRO A 72 -22.85 12.97 9.03
C PRO A 72 -22.43 13.51 10.41
N ALA A 73 -21.38 12.93 11.00
CA ALA A 73 -20.84 13.35 12.29
C ALA A 73 -19.71 14.37 12.13
N ALA A 74 -19.43 15.11 13.20
CA ALA A 74 -18.25 15.95 13.26
C ALA A 74 -16.98 15.08 13.12
N ALA A 75 -16.14 15.44 12.16
CA ALA A 75 -14.88 14.76 11.87
C ALA A 75 -13.74 15.78 11.75
N SER A 76 -12.55 15.40 12.21
CA SER A 76 -11.37 16.26 12.22
C SER A 76 -10.09 15.48 11.94
N LEU A 77 -9.16 16.15 11.27
CA LEU A 77 -7.78 15.68 11.10
C LEU A 77 -6.99 15.98 12.37
N LEU A 78 -6.40 14.93 12.96
CA LEU A 78 -5.61 15.01 14.18
C LEU A 78 -4.27 14.30 13.97
N TRP A 79 -3.27 14.66 14.77
CA TRP A 79 -2.03 13.89 14.87
C TRP A 79 -2.14 12.90 16.02
N GLU A 80 -1.95 11.61 15.73
CA GLU A 80 -1.87 10.56 16.74
C GLU A 80 -0.39 10.33 17.11
N THR A 81 -0.07 10.46 18.40
CA THR A 81 1.32 10.43 18.88
C THR A 81 1.92 9.02 18.99
N ALA A 82 1.16 8.02 19.41
CA ALA A 82 1.61 6.63 19.55
C ALA A 82 1.89 5.96 18.19
N ALA A 83 1.01 6.18 17.21
CA ALA A 83 1.10 5.72 15.83
C ALA A 83 1.99 6.63 14.97
N ARG A 84 2.28 7.85 15.42
CA ARG A 84 3.06 8.87 14.69
C ARG A 84 2.52 9.10 13.29
N ALA A 85 1.20 9.24 13.21
CA ALA A 85 0.49 9.35 11.95
C ALA A 85 -0.69 10.32 12.06
N PRO A 86 -1.04 11.01 10.96
CA PRO A 86 -2.29 11.73 10.88
C PRO A 86 -3.45 10.74 10.86
N ILE A 87 -4.52 11.10 11.56
CA ILE A 87 -5.77 10.33 11.61
C ILE A 87 -6.94 11.25 11.31
N ILE A 88 -7.96 10.72 10.65
CA ILE A 88 -9.30 11.30 10.70
C ILE A 88 -10.04 10.67 11.88
N SER A 89 -10.45 11.52 12.82
CA SER A 89 -11.31 11.11 13.93
C SER A 89 -12.74 11.56 13.69
N ALA A 90 -13.68 10.61 13.77
CA ALA A 90 -15.11 10.87 13.71
C ALA A 90 -15.81 10.18 14.88
N GLY A 91 -16.75 10.88 15.52
CA GLY A 91 -17.45 10.39 16.71
C GLY A 91 -18.96 10.54 16.59
N TRP A 92 -19.69 9.47 16.89
CA TRP A 92 -21.14 9.43 16.93
C TRP A 92 -21.58 9.35 18.37
N VAL A 93 -22.22 10.41 18.85
CA VAL A 93 -22.89 10.45 20.15
C VAL A 93 -24.39 10.18 20.02
N ASP A 94 -24.97 10.57 18.88
CA ASP A 94 -26.37 10.33 18.55
C ASP A 94 -26.54 8.97 17.87
N ALA A 95 -27.31 8.10 18.52
CA ALA A 95 -27.71 6.76 18.08
C ALA A 95 -28.52 6.75 16.76
N THR A 96 -29.14 7.86 16.39
CA THR A 96 -30.02 7.97 15.22
C THR A 96 -29.27 8.36 13.94
N MET A 97 -28.08 8.94 14.07
CA MET A 97 -27.26 9.38 12.95
C MET A 97 -26.61 8.19 12.22
N PRO A 98 -26.53 8.20 10.87
CA PRO A 98 -25.78 7.19 10.13
C PRO A 98 -24.31 7.15 10.57
N ARG A 99 -23.83 5.95 10.92
CA ARG A 99 -22.48 5.74 11.46
C ARG A 99 -21.47 5.42 10.37
N GLU A 100 -21.34 6.36 9.45
CA GLU A 100 -20.49 6.25 8.27
C GLU A 100 -19.59 7.47 8.05
N ILE A 101 -18.44 7.20 7.46
CA ILE A 101 -17.52 8.23 6.99
C ILE A 101 -16.84 7.75 5.71
N GLU A 102 -16.77 8.64 4.72
CA GLU A 102 -15.99 8.45 3.50
C GLU A 102 -14.83 9.44 3.51
N ILE A 103 -13.61 8.94 3.33
CA ILE A 103 -12.38 9.73 3.30
C ILE A 103 -11.72 9.49 1.96
N THR A 104 -11.31 10.55 1.27
CA THR A 104 -10.60 10.48 0.00
C THR A 104 -9.25 11.17 0.15
N ALA A 105 -8.17 10.43 -0.09
CA ALA A 105 -6.82 10.95 -0.12
C ALA A 105 -6.24 10.78 -1.53
N ARG A 106 -5.66 11.86 -2.08
CA ARG A 106 -4.83 11.75 -3.29
C ARG A 106 -3.37 11.80 -2.88
N VAL A 107 -2.60 10.83 -3.39
CA VAL A 107 -1.18 10.71 -3.12
C VAL A 107 -0.41 10.61 -4.42
N ALA A 108 0.81 11.15 -4.43
CA ALA A 108 1.80 10.84 -5.45
C ALA A 108 2.81 9.87 -4.83
N THR A 109 3.17 8.83 -5.56
CA THR A 109 4.28 7.94 -5.19
C THR A 109 5.26 7.80 -6.34
N ARG A 110 6.52 7.54 -6.02
CA ARG A 110 7.52 7.12 -7.01
C ARG A 110 8.35 5.99 -6.42
N ASP A 111 9.12 5.34 -7.28
CA ASP A 111 10.01 4.28 -6.83
C ASP A 111 11.04 4.87 -5.85
N ARG A 112 11.32 4.15 -4.76
CA ARG A 112 12.36 4.57 -3.81
C ARG A 112 13.69 4.55 -4.54
N SER A 113 14.53 5.55 -4.27
CA SER A 113 15.92 5.63 -4.74
C SER A 113 16.85 4.50 -4.21
N GLY A 114 16.27 3.39 -3.72
CA GLY A 114 16.98 2.19 -3.27
C GLY A 114 16.33 0.86 -3.69
N TYR A 115 15.28 0.87 -4.53
CA TYR A 115 14.78 -0.37 -5.16
C TYR A 115 15.28 -0.45 -6.60
N TYR A 116 16.41 -1.11 -6.75
CA TYR A 116 17.05 -1.43 -8.01
C TYR A 116 17.00 -2.95 -8.19
N PRO A 117 16.01 -3.52 -8.90
CA PRO A 117 15.94 -4.96 -9.13
C PRO A 117 17.15 -5.50 -9.94
N ASP A 118 17.96 -4.58 -10.45
CA ASP A 118 19.15 -4.73 -11.27
C ASP A 118 20.43 -4.19 -10.61
N ALA A 119 20.37 -3.64 -9.38
CA ALA A 119 21.58 -3.24 -8.67
C ALA A 119 22.44 -4.46 -8.33
N SER A 120 23.73 -4.33 -8.58
CA SER A 120 24.71 -5.31 -8.13
C SER A 120 24.79 -5.32 -6.59
N GLN A 121 25.22 -6.45 -6.02
CA GLN A 121 25.47 -6.58 -4.57
C GLN A 121 26.40 -5.47 -4.02
N GLY A 122 27.32 -4.97 -4.84
CA GLY A 122 28.22 -3.88 -4.47
C GLY A 122 27.51 -2.55 -4.25
N GLU A 123 26.57 -2.20 -5.13
CA GLU A 123 25.80 -0.96 -5.04
C GLU A 123 24.83 -0.99 -3.84
N LEU A 124 24.17 -2.12 -3.59
CA LEU A 124 23.29 -2.27 -2.42
C LEU A 124 24.03 -2.08 -1.08
N THR A 125 25.31 -2.44 -1.02
CA THR A 125 26.14 -2.32 0.19
C THR A 125 26.50 -0.86 0.50
N GLU A 126 26.59 0.00 -0.52
CA GLU A 126 26.89 1.43 -0.37
C GLU A 126 25.66 2.22 0.13
N TYR A 127 24.46 1.85 -0.32
CA TYR A 127 23.20 2.51 0.08
C TYR A 127 22.70 2.12 1.48
N LEU A 128 23.10 0.97 2.01
CA LEU A 128 22.67 0.47 3.33
C LEU A 128 23.63 0.84 4.47
N ARG A 129 24.61 1.72 4.21
CA ARG A 129 25.49 2.30 5.25
C ARG A 129 24.88 3.51 5.94
#